data_AF-A0A6M3XS34-F1
#
_entry.id   AF-A0A6M3XS34-F1
#
_cell.length_a   1.000
_cell.length_b   1.000
_cell.length_c   1.000
_cell.angle_alpha   90.00
_cell.angle_beta   90.00
_cell.angle_gamma   90.00
#
_symmetry.space_group_name_H-M   'P 1'
#
loop_
_entity.id
_entity.type
_entity.pdbx_description
1 polymer ?
#
loop_
_entity_poly.entity_id
_entity_poly.type
_entity_poly.pdbx_seq_one_letter_code
_entity_poly.pdbx_strand_id
1 'polypeptide(L)'
;MVQYPDSIVITTAASGWQNASGVWTAGATGTYTFDCRAEVNGTGRKIVGNDGALIDYAFQIFLPVMTVVIPPASDFVLTALSNGTITGKIKRASNGQLNSRLWL
;
A
#
# COMPACT_ATOMS: atom_id res chain seq x y z
N MET A 1 -14.65 -18.35 10.79
CA MET A 1 -13.52 -17.41 10.96
C MET A 1 -13.29 -16.75 9.61
N VAL A 2 -13.37 -15.42 9.51
CA VAL A 2 -13.20 -14.68 8.25
C VAL A 2 -11.71 -14.43 8.03
N GLN A 3 -11.20 -14.80 6.85
CA GLN A 3 -9.77 -14.73 6.55
C GLN A 3 -9.25 -13.29 6.35
N TYR A 4 -10.08 -12.44 5.75
CA TYR A 4 -9.81 -11.03 5.45
C TYR A 4 -10.94 -10.18 6.02
N PRO A 5 -10.86 -9.82 7.31
CA PRO A 5 -11.96 -9.17 8.00
C PRO A 5 -11.91 -7.63 7.87
N ASP A 6 -10.81 -7.06 7.35
CA ASP A 6 -10.57 -5.62 7.21
C ASP A 6 -10.71 -5.18 5.74
N SER A 7 -10.75 -3.87 5.48
CA SER A 7 -10.75 -3.33 4.11
C SER A 7 -9.73 -2.20 3.94
N ILE A 8 -9.14 -2.09 2.75
CA ILE A 8 -8.21 -1.02 2.40
C ILE A 8 -8.58 -0.39 1.07
N VAL A 9 -8.59 0.93 1.04
CA VAL A 9 -8.68 1.74 -0.19
C VAL A 9 -7.30 2.31 -0.48
N ILE A 10 -6.82 2.15 -1.70
CA ILE A 10 -5.49 2.59 -2.14
C ILE A 10 -5.66 3.54 -3.32
N THR A 11 -5.01 4.69 -3.22
CA THR A 11 -4.96 5.70 -4.28
C THR A 11 -3.54 5.79 -4.82
N THR A 12 -3.37 5.41 -6.09
CA THR A 12 -2.08 5.47 -6.80
C THR A 12 -2.07 6.67 -7.74
N ALA A 13 -0.97 7.43 -7.79
CA ALA A 13 -0.78 8.47 -8.79
C ALA A 13 0.29 8.04 -9.79
N ALA A 14 -0.02 8.13 -11.09
CA ALA A 14 0.99 8.01 -12.13
C ALA A 14 1.92 9.23 -12.12
N SER A 15 3.14 9.07 -12.65
CA SER A 15 4.06 10.19 -12.82
C SER A 15 3.43 11.26 -13.71
N GLY A 16 3.60 12.53 -13.31
CA GLY A 16 3.26 13.66 -14.16
C GLY A 16 4.14 13.71 -15.40
N TRP A 17 3.63 14.35 -16.45
CA TRP A 17 4.36 14.54 -17.70
C TRP A 17 4.37 16.02 -18.07
N GLN A 18 5.46 16.44 -18.70
CA GLN A 18 5.60 17.80 -19.21
C GLN A 18 5.15 17.82 -20.67
N ASN A 19 4.22 18.72 -21.01
CA ASN A 19 3.80 18.89 -22.40
C ASN A 19 4.84 19.66 -23.23
N ALA A 20 4.65 19.72 -24.55
CA ALA A 20 5.55 20.42 -25.47
C ALA A 20 5.71 21.93 -25.16
N SER A 21 4.81 22.51 -24.36
CA SER A 21 4.84 23.91 -23.92
C SER A 21 5.51 24.10 -22.55
N GLY A 22 6.09 23.05 -21.97
CA GLY A 22 6.78 23.11 -20.69
C GLY A 22 5.87 23.07 -19.46
N VAL A 23 4.55 22.87 -19.63
CA VAL A 23 3.58 22.79 -18.52
C VAL A 23 3.50 21.36 -17.99
N TRP A 24 3.66 21.22 -16.67
CA TRP A 24 3.51 19.95 -15.96
C TRP A 24 2.03 19.60 -15.80
N THR A 25 1.65 18.44 -16.31
CA THR A 25 0.32 17.85 -16.14
C THR A 25 0.40 16.69 -15.17
N ALA A 26 -0.53 16.64 -14.21
CA ALA A 26 -0.61 15.54 -13.26
C ALA A 26 -0.86 14.21 -13.99
N GLY A 27 -0.26 13.13 -13.49
CA GLY A 27 -0.55 11.79 -13.97
C GLY A 27 -1.95 11.35 -13.56
N ALA A 28 -2.47 10.33 -14.24
CA ALA A 28 -3.75 9.74 -13.88
C ALA A 28 -3.72 9.13 -12.47
N THR A 29 -4.83 9.23 -11.75
CA THR A 29 -5.03 8.60 -10.45
C THR A 29 -5.84 7.32 -10.60
N GLY A 30 -5.40 6.26 -9.93
CA GLY A 30 -6.13 5.00 -9.80
C GLY A 30 -6.58 4.78 -8.37
N THR A 31 -7.80 4.28 -8.17
CA THR A 31 -8.33 3.93 -6.85
C THR A 31 -8.71 2.45 -6.83
N TYR A 32 -8.24 1.74 -5.82
CA TYR A 32 -8.47 0.30 -5.65
C TYR A 32 -8.97 -0.01 -4.25
N THR A 33 -9.97 -0.88 -4.14
CA THR A 33 -10.51 -1.33 -2.86
C THR A 33 -10.30 -2.83 -2.74
N PHE A 34 -9.78 -3.27 -1.60
CA PHE A 34 -9.52 -4.68 -1.34
C PHE A 34 -9.97 -5.10 0.06
N ASP A 35 -10.45 -6.33 0.17
CA ASP A 35 -10.54 -7.03 1.44
C ASP A 35 -9.15 -7.46 1.88
N CYS A 36 -8.84 -7.29 3.16
CA CYS A 36 -7.51 -7.54 3.70
C CYS A 36 -7.54 -8.01 5.16
N ARG A 37 -6.36 -8.35 5.67
CA ARG A 37 -6.13 -8.58 7.10
C ARG A 37 -4.93 -7.73 7.53
N ALA A 38 -5.16 -6.84 8.47
CA ALA A 38 -4.12 -6.00 9.04
C ALA A 38 -3.50 -6.66 10.28
N GLU A 39 -2.18 -6.80 10.28
CA GLU A 39 -1.42 -7.28 11.43
C GLU A 39 -0.47 -6.18 11.93
N VAL A 40 -0.58 -5.82 13.21
CA VAL A 40 0.28 -4.82 13.83
C VAL A 40 1.71 -5.35 13.91
N ASN A 41 2.68 -4.51 13.56
CA ASN A 41 4.09 -4.78 13.77
C ASN A 41 4.51 -4.49 15.23
N GLY A 42 4.03 -5.31 16.16
CA GLY A 42 4.32 -5.12 17.60
C GLY A 42 5.78 -5.39 17.99
N THR A 43 6.61 -5.88 17.08
CA THR A 43 8.01 -6.30 17.36
C THR A 43 9.06 -5.40 16.71
N GLY A 44 8.65 -4.30 16.05
CA GLY A 44 9.58 -3.35 15.44
C GLY A 44 10.37 -3.93 14.26
N ARG A 45 9.79 -4.89 13.52
CA ARG A 45 10.40 -5.42 12.29
C ARG A 45 10.55 -4.31 11.27
N LYS A 46 11.57 -4.41 10.42
CA LYS A 46 11.84 -3.45 9.36
C LYS A 46 11.87 -4.17 8.02
N ILE A 47 11.52 -3.46 6.96
CA ILE A 47 11.73 -3.93 5.59
C ILE A 47 12.99 -3.28 5.02
N VAL A 48 13.70 -4.02 4.18
CA VAL A 48 14.83 -3.48 3.42
C VAL A 48 14.27 -2.73 2.22
N GLY A 49 14.53 -1.43 2.16
CA GLY A 49 14.24 -0.53 1.05
C GLY A 49 15.34 -0.53 0.00
N ASN A 50 15.31 0.48 -0.87
CA ASN A 50 16.37 0.68 -1.85
C ASN A 50 17.70 0.95 -1.12
N ASP A 51 18.80 0.45 -1.68
CA ASP A 51 20.16 0.65 -1.19
C ASP A 51 20.41 0.14 0.25
N GLY A 52 19.62 -0.83 0.70
CA GLY A 52 19.80 -1.46 2.01
C GLY A 52 19.21 -0.67 3.19
N ALA A 53 18.54 0.47 2.94
CA ALA A 53 17.91 1.27 3.97
C ALA A 53 16.84 0.47 4.73
N LEU A 54 16.85 0.51 6.05
CA LEU A 54 15.82 -0.15 6.87
C LEU A 54 14.63 0.80 7.08
N ILE A 55 13.45 0.38 6.64
CA ILE A 55 12.22 1.15 6.72
C ILE A 55 11.32 0.56 7.80
N ASP A 56 10.92 1.40 8.75
CA ASP A 56 9.90 1.09 9.74
C ASP A 56 8.50 1.06 9.13
N TYR A 57 7.68 0.14 9.62
CA TYR A 57 6.27 0.01 9.25
C TYR A 57 5.45 -0.33 10.50
N ALA A 58 4.22 0.17 10.55
CA ALA A 58 3.30 -0.07 11.66
C ALA A 58 2.43 -1.30 11.43
N PHE A 59 2.08 -1.60 10.18
CA PHE A 59 1.21 -2.73 9.83
C PHE A 59 1.74 -3.53 8.65
N GLN A 60 1.58 -4.84 8.73
CA GLN A 60 1.68 -5.75 7.59
C GLN A 60 0.28 -6.14 7.16
N ILE A 61 -0.05 -5.88 5.90
CA ILE A 61 -1.37 -6.17 5.34
C ILE A 61 -1.27 -7.39 4.44
N PHE A 62 -2.16 -8.35 4.66
CA PHE A 62 -2.31 -9.53 3.83
C PHE A 62 -3.57 -9.39 2.98
N LEU A 63 -3.43 -9.63 1.67
CA LEU A 63 -4.50 -9.52 0.68
C LEU A 63 -4.57 -10.80 -0.17
N PRO A 64 -5.70 -11.06 -0.85
CA PRO A 64 -5.74 -11.97 -1.98
C PRO A 64 -4.66 -11.62 -3.02
N VAL A 65 -4.28 -12.57 -3.88
CA VAL A 65 -3.32 -12.31 -4.96
C VAL A 65 -3.86 -11.23 -5.89
N MET A 66 -3.08 -10.17 -6.06
CA MET A 66 -3.40 -9.06 -6.95
C MET A 66 -2.48 -9.07 -8.17
N THR A 67 -3.01 -8.64 -9.32
CA THR A 67 -2.21 -8.36 -10.52
C THR A 67 -1.79 -6.89 -10.61
N VAL A 68 -2.44 -6.02 -9.84
CA VAL A 68 -2.15 -4.58 -9.81
C VAL A 68 -0.81 -4.33 -9.11
N VAL A 69 0.06 -3.57 -9.77
CA VAL A 69 1.30 -3.06 -9.17
C VAL A 69 0.96 -1.79 -8.40
N ILE A 70 1.18 -1.83 -7.09
CA ILE A 70 0.97 -0.67 -6.20
C ILE A 70 2.32 0.00 -5.96
N PRO A 71 2.55 1.23 -6.45
CA PRO A 71 3.79 1.95 -6.22
C PRO A 71 3.99 2.28 -4.73
N PRO A 72 5.24 2.32 -4.23
CA PRO A 72 5.54 2.96 -2.95
C PRO A 72 5.03 4.41 -2.91
N ALA A 73 4.80 4.94 -1.71
CA ALA A 73 4.25 6.26 -1.43
C ALA A 73 2.81 6.53 -1.91
N SER A 74 2.13 5.53 -2.48
CA SER A 74 0.68 5.57 -2.74
C SER A 74 -0.09 5.76 -1.44
N ASP A 75 -1.17 6.54 -1.50
CA ASP A 75 -2.01 6.83 -0.34
C ASP A 75 -2.91 5.64 -0.02
N PHE A 76 -3.20 5.44 1.26
CA PHE A 76 -4.15 4.42 1.69
C PHE A 76 -5.11 4.94 2.76
N VAL A 77 -6.28 4.30 2.82
CA VAL A 77 -7.24 4.36 3.92
C VAL A 77 -7.56 2.91 4.31
N LEU A 78 -7.05 2.47 5.45
CA LEU A 78 -7.30 1.15 6.04
C LEU A 78 -8.43 1.27 7.05
N THR A 79 -9.45 0.43 6.93
CA THR A 79 -10.49 0.25 7.94
C THR A 79 -10.30 -1.12 8.58
N ALA A 80 -9.63 -1.14 9.73
CA ALA A 80 -9.35 -2.34 10.49
C ALA A 80 -10.35 -2.50 11.64
N LEU A 81 -10.89 -3.70 11.84
CA LEU A 81 -11.85 -3.99 12.92
C LEU A 81 -11.29 -3.71 14.31
N SER A 82 -10.01 -4.01 14.54
CA SER A 82 -9.36 -3.84 15.84
C SER A 82 -8.74 -2.47 16.06
N ASN A 83 -8.48 -1.71 15.00
CA ASN A 83 -7.65 -0.49 15.07
C ASN A 83 -8.34 0.76 14.50
N GLY A 84 -9.57 0.64 13.99
CA GLY A 84 -10.32 1.73 13.39
C GLY A 84 -9.80 2.13 12.01
N THR A 85 -10.04 3.38 11.63
CA THR A 85 -9.60 3.92 10.35
C THR A 85 -8.20 4.53 10.46
N ILE A 86 -7.30 4.08 9.62
CA ILE A 86 -5.90 4.51 9.56
C ILE A 86 -5.61 5.01 8.15
N THR A 87 -4.96 6.17 8.05
CA THR A 87 -4.53 6.73 6.76
C THR A 87 -3.03 6.92 6.71
N GLY A 88 -2.47 6.92 5.51
CA GLY A 88 -1.04 7.12 5.36
C GLY A 88 -0.55 6.76 3.96
N LYS A 89 0.74 6.43 3.88
CA LYS A 89 1.41 6.06 2.64
C LYS A 89 1.99 4.65 2.71
N ILE A 90 1.81 3.91 1.64
CA ILE A 90 2.36 2.56 1.48
C ILE A 90 3.89 2.65 1.40
N LYS A 91 4.58 1.91 2.26
CA LYS A 91 6.05 1.82 2.25
C LYS A 91 6.53 0.87 1.18
N ARG A 92 5.84 -0.26 1.01
CA ARG A 92 6.15 -1.29 0.03
C ARG A 92 4.92 -2.13 -0.28
N ALA A 93 4.87 -2.63 -1.52
CA ALA A 93 3.94 -3.65 -1.95
C ALA A 93 4.70 -4.84 -2.56
N SER A 94 4.15 -6.04 -2.42
CA SER A 94 4.68 -7.25 -3.03
C SER A 94 3.54 -8.18 -3.40
N ASN A 95 3.43 -8.53 -4.68
CA ASN A 95 2.53 -9.58 -5.16
C ASN A 95 3.31 -10.90 -5.15
N GLY A 96 3.09 -11.70 -4.11
CA GLY A 96 3.64 -13.05 -4.02
C GLY A 96 2.81 -14.05 -4.81
N GLN A 97 3.27 -15.30 -4.86
CA GLN A 97 2.59 -16.38 -5.60
C GLN A 97 1.24 -16.77 -5.00
N LEU A 98 1.09 -16.68 -3.67
CA LEU A 98 -0.10 -17.15 -2.94
C LEU A 98 -0.88 -16.02 -2.26
N ASN A 99 -0.26 -14.86 -2.08
CA ASN A 99 -0.90 -13.67 -1.53
C ASN A 99 -0.16 -12.40 -1.95
N SER A 100 -0.86 -11.28 -1.86
CA SER A 100 -0.23 -9.97 -1.91
C SER A 100 -0.02 -9.42 -0.50
N ARG A 101 1.06 -8.66 -0.32
CA ARG A 101 1.44 -8.06 0.95
C ARG A 101 1.73 -6.57 0.78
N LEU A 102 1.26 -5.77 1.73
CA LEU A 102 1.62 -4.36 1.85
C LEU A 102 2.25 -4.09 3.22
N TRP A 103 3.14 -3.11 3.26
CA TRP A 103 3.72 -2.58 4.49
C TRP A 103 3.35 -1.11 4.59
N LEU A 104 2.68 -0.73 5.68
CA LEU A 104 2.14 0.60 5.92
C LEU A 104 2.97 1.35 6.96
#